data_AF-Q90X06-F1
#
_entry.id   AF-Q90X06-F1
#
_cell.length_a   1.000
_cell.length_b   1.000
_cell.length_c   1.000
_cell.angle_alpha   90.00
_cell.angle_beta   90.00
_cell.angle_gamma   90.00
#
_symmetry.space_group_name_H-M   'P 1'
#
loop_
_entity.id
_entity.type
_entity.pdbx_description
1 polymer ?
#
loop_
_entity_poly.entity_id
_entity_poly.type
_entity_poly.pdbx_seq_one_letter_code
_entity_poly.pdbx_strand_id
1 'polypeptide(L)'
;MGELVYQVQAAHDETLLARITRSVQEAQANKAPIQRFVDQFSRIYTPLVVVAAALMAVALPLIWGVSWSESVYRALVLLVIACPCALVISTPVAVVSALASAARAGILIKGGVYLERARQLRYLAVDKTGTLTLGEPSLSEYGSLRPSLSDSEVLDMAVALAERSDHPASQA
;
A
#
# COMPACT_ATOMS: atom_id res chain seq x y z
N MET A 1 41.37 17.77 12.37
CA MET A 1 41.11 16.32 12.53
C MET A 1 40.21 16.18 13.74
N GLY A 2 38.96 15.73 13.55
CA GLY A 2 38.04 15.49 14.66
C GLY A 2 38.09 14.01 15.05
N GLU A 3 38.22 13.73 16.34
CA GLU A 3 38.03 12.39 16.91
C GLU A 3 36.64 12.34 17.55
N LEU A 4 35.90 11.27 17.30
CA LEU A 4 34.54 11.11 17.79
C LEU A 4 34.43 9.77 18.52
N VAL A 5 34.44 9.84 19.85
CA VAL A 5 34.24 8.70 20.75
C VAL A 5 32.74 8.57 21.00
N TYR A 6 32.18 7.39 20.71
CA TYR A 6 30.77 7.11 20.95
C TYR A 6 30.60 5.76 21.64
N GLN A 7 29.49 5.63 22.38
CA GLN A 7 29.14 4.41 23.08
C GLN A 7 27.98 3.72 22.36
N VAL A 8 28.15 2.43 22.07
CA VAL A 8 27.10 1.62 21.44
C VAL A 8 26.00 1.34 22.46
N GLN A 9 24.78 1.78 22.17
CA GLN A 9 23.62 1.58 23.06
C GLN A 9 22.70 0.41 22.63
N ALA A 10 22.83 -0.08 21.40
CA ALA A 10 21.96 -1.12 20.85
C ALA A 10 22.78 -2.15 20.07
N ALA A 11 22.40 -3.42 20.20
CA ALA A 11 22.96 -4.50 19.40
C ALA A 11 22.57 -4.33 17.92
N HIS A 12 23.30 -5.01 17.02
CA HIS A 12 23.13 -4.90 15.56
C HIS A 12 21.67 -4.99 15.10
N ASP A 13 20.90 -5.92 15.67
CA ASP A 13 19.52 -6.22 15.29
C ASP A 13 18.49 -5.20 15.81
N GLU A 14 18.89 -4.32 16.73
CA GLU A 14 18.03 -3.32 17.37
C GLU A 14 18.29 -1.89 16.88
N THR A 15 19.29 -1.72 16.02
CA THR A 15 19.62 -0.44 15.41
C THR A 15 18.43 0.14 14.64
N LEU A 16 18.38 1.47 14.51
CA LEU A 16 17.37 2.14 13.68
C LEU A 16 17.37 1.61 12.24
N LEU A 17 18.55 1.33 11.70
CA LEU A 17 18.72 0.70 10.39
C LEU A 17 18.07 -0.68 10.33
N ALA A 18 18.35 -1.57 11.29
CA ALA A 18 17.76 -2.90 11.36
C ALA A 18 16.22 -2.85 11.45
N ARG A 19 15.69 -1.92 12.25
CA ARG A 19 14.24 -1.66 12.37
C ARG A 19 13.63 -1.17 11.05
N ILE A 20 14.29 -0.26 10.33
CA ILE A 20 13.84 0.21 9.02
C ILE A 20 13.82 -0.94 8.01
N THR A 21 14.91 -1.73 7.91
CA THR A 21 14.96 -2.89 7.00
C THR A 21 13.87 -3.91 7.31
N ARG A 22 13.61 -4.19 8.58
CA ARG A 22 12.55 -5.12 9.00
C ARG A 22 11.17 -4.60 8.60
N SER A 23 10.87 -3.34 8.90
CA SER A 23 9.61 -2.70 8.48
C SER A 23 9.43 -2.71 6.95
N VAL A 24 10.51 -2.53 6.19
CA VAL A 24 10.49 -2.61 4.71
C VAL A 24 10.22 -4.04 4.24
N GLN A 25 10.88 -5.05 4.84
CA GLN A 25 10.67 -6.45 4.52
C GLN A 25 9.24 -6.91 4.83
N GLU A 26 8.70 -6.54 5.99
CA GLU A 26 7.32 -6.83 6.37
C GLU A 26 6.30 -6.15 5.44
N ALA A 27 6.60 -4.93 4.98
CA ALA A 27 5.76 -4.22 4.01
C ALA A 27 5.76 -4.90 2.62
N GLN A 28 6.89 -5.46 2.17
CA GLN A 28 7.00 -6.17 0.89
C GLN A 28 6.42 -7.60 0.92
N ALA A 29 6.41 -8.26 2.08
CA ALA A 29 5.91 -9.63 2.22
C ALA A 29 4.36 -9.73 2.18
N ASN A 30 3.65 -8.60 2.28
CA ASN A 30 2.20 -8.60 2.32
C ASN A 30 1.60 -8.68 0.90
N LYS A 31 1.02 -9.84 0.56
CA LYS A 31 0.14 -9.99 -0.61
C LYS A 31 -1.22 -9.33 -0.36
N ALA A 32 -1.84 -8.81 -1.42
CA ALA A 32 -3.12 -8.12 -1.33
C ALA A 32 -4.23 -9.11 -0.89
N PRO A 33 -5.13 -8.76 0.06
CA PRO A 33 -6.15 -9.67 0.58
C PRO A 33 -7.06 -10.28 -0.50
N ILE A 34 -7.42 -9.55 -1.56
CA ILE A 34 -8.23 -10.07 -2.67
C ILE A 34 -7.47 -11.13 -3.48
N GLN A 35 -6.14 -11.05 -3.51
CA GLN A 35 -5.28 -12.05 -4.15
C GLN A 35 -5.38 -13.40 -3.39
N ARG A 36 -5.62 -13.36 -2.07
CA ARG A 36 -5.91 -14.55 -1.27
C ARG A 36 -7.30 -15.15 -1.53
N PHE A 37 -8.28 -14.35 -1.97
CA PHE A 37 -9.62 -14.85 -2.30
C PHE A 37 -9.59 -15.81 -3.49
N VAL A 38 -8.87 -15.46 -4.55
CA VAL A 38 -8.71 -16.34 -5.73
C VAL A 38 -7.97 -17.62 -5.37
N ASP A 39 -6.92 -17.52 -4.54
CA ASP A 39 -6.17 -18.69 -4.05
C ASP A 39 -7.04 -19.61 -3.18
N GLN A 40 -7.88 -19.03 -2.32
CA GLN A 40 -8.77 -19.78 -1.43
C GLN A 40 -9.95 -20.41 -2.18
N PHE A 41 -10.51 -19.71 -3.17
CA PHE A 41 -11.51 -20.27 -4.09
C PHE A 41 -10.93 -21.47 -4.84
N SER A 42 -9.75 -21.32 -5.43
CA SER A 42 -9.09 -22.40 -6.19
C SER A 42 -8.81 -23.63 -5.32
N ARG A 43 -8.42 -23.42 -4.06
CA ARG A 43 -8.18 -24.50 -3.09
C ARG A 43 -9.41 -25.37 -2.83
N ILE A 44 -10.62 -24.82 -2.93
CA ILE A 44 -11.87 -25.56 -2.71
C ILE A 44 -12.48 -26.03 -4.04
N TYR A 45 -12.47 -25.16 -5.05
CA TYR A 45 -13.11 -25.39 -6.33
C TYR A 45 -12.42 -26.49 -7.14
N THR A 46 -11.08 -26.47 -7.25
CA THR A 46 -10.33 -27.48 -8.01
C THR A 46 -10.55 -28.91 -7.51
N PRO A 47 -10.40 -29.23 -6.21
CA PRO A 47 -10.65 -30.59 -5.75
C PRO A 47 -12.13 -30.99 -5.90
N LEU A 48 -13.07 -30.06 -5.72
CA LEU A 48 -14.50 -30.34 -5.86
C LEU A 48 -14.86 -30.74 -7.30
N VAL A 49 -14.35 -30.01 -8.29
CA VAL A 49 -14.57 -30.33 -9.72
C VAL A 49 -13.91 -31.66 -10.10
N VAL A 50 -12.69 -31.93 -9.62
CA VAL A 50 -11.99 -33.20 -9.89
C VAL A 50 -12.74 -34.38 -9.29
N VAL A 51 -13.24 -34.25 -8.06
CA VAL A 51 -14.06 -35.29 -7.41
C VAL A 51 -15.37 -35.49 -8.18
N ALA A 52 -16.04 -34.41 -8.58
CA ALA A 52 -17.26 -34.51 -9.38
C ALA A 52 -17.04 -35.20 -10.74
N ALA A 53 -15.93 -34.88 -11.43
CA ALA A 53 -15.56 -35.53 -12.69
C ALA A 53 -15.25 -37.03 -12.50
N ALA A 54 -14.51 -37.38 -11.44
CA ALA A 54 -14.21 -38.78 -11.11
C ALA A 54 -15.48 -39.57 -10.76
N LEU A 55 -16.38 -38.98 -9.97
CA LEU A 55 -17.67 -39.56 -9.65
C LEU A 55 -18.51 -39.74 -10.91
N MET A 56 -18.56 -38.76 -11.81
CA MET A 56 -19.31 -38.88 -13.05
C MET A 56 -18.74 -39.98 -13.97
N ALA A 57 -17.42 -40.11 -14.05
CA ALA A 57 -16.76 -41.15 -14.84
C ALA A 57 -17.11 -42.58 -14.38
N VAL A 58 -17.33 -42.78 -13.07
CA VAL A 58 -17.63 -44.08 -12.47
C VAL A 58 -19.13 -44.33 -12.30
N ALA A 59 -19.92 -43.30 -11.95
CA ALA A 59 -21.34 -43.43 -11.67
C ALA A 59 -22.19 -43.62 -12.94
N LEU A 60 -21.85 -42.97 -14.06
CA LEU A 60 -22.61 -43.11 -15.32
C LEU A 60 -22.63 -44.55 -15.85
N PRO A 61 -21.49 -45.28 -15.91
CA PRO A 61 -21.48 -46.68 -16.30
C PRO A 61 -22.21 -47.58 -15.32
N LEU A 62 -22.04 -47.36 -14.01
CA LEU A 62 -22.60 -48.24 -12.98
C LEU A 62 -24.11 -48.09 -12.80
N ILE A 63 -24.65 -46.87 -12.91
CA ILE A 63 -26.06 -46.58 -12.59
C ILE A 63 -26.92 -46.55 -13.85
N TRP A 64 -26.41 -45.94 -14.92
CA TRP A 64 -27.17 -45.69 -16.16
C TRP A 64 -26.73 -46.58 -17.33
N GLY A 65 -25.75 -47.47 -17.14
CA GLY A 65 -25.29 -48.39 -18.18
C GLY A 65 -24.60 -47.70 -19.37
N VAL A 66 -24.12 -46.46 -19.18
CA VAL A 66 -23.41 -45.70 -20.22
C VAL A 66 -22.05 -46.37 -20.49
N SER A 67 -21.58 -46.34 -21.73
CA SER A 67 -20.25 -46.87 -22.06
C SER A 67 -19.14 -46.17 -21.25
N TRP A 68 -18.10 -46.91 -20.87
CA TRP A 68 -16.95 -46.37 -20.13
C TRP A 68 -16.26 -45.25 -20.89
N SER A 69 -16.09 -45.41 -22.21
CA SER A 69 -15.49 -44.39 -23.08
C SER A 69 -16.30 -43.10 -23.09
N GLU A 70 -17.63 -43.19 -23.19
CA GLU A 70 -18.49 -42.01 -23.20
C GLU A 70 -18.55 -41.32 -21.83
N SER A 71 -18.54 -42.08 -20.74
CA SER A 71 -18.55 -41.52 -19.39
C SER A 71 -17.25 -40.78 -19.06
N VAL A 72 -16.11 -41.34 -19.47
CA VAL A 72 -14.79 -40.68 -19.37
C VAL A 72 -14.74 -39.43 -20.25
N TYR A 73 -15.25 -39.50 -21.49
CA TYR A 73 -15.33 -38.35 -22.39
C TYR A 73 -16.13 -37.20 -21.76
N ARG A 74 -17.32 -37.49 -21.22
CA ARG A 74 -18.16 -36.49 -20.53
C ARG A 74 -17.45 -35.90 -19.31
N ALA A 75 -16.70 -36.70 -18.54
CA ALA A 75 -15.92 -36.23 -17.39
C ALA A 75 -14.78 -35.27 -17.79
N LEU A 76 -14.10 -35.55 -18.91
CA LEU A 76 -13.09 -34.63 -19.47
C LEU A 76 -13.73 -33.32 -19.96
N VAL A 77 -14.88 -33.38 -20.62
CA VAL A 77 -15.63 -32.18 -21.03
C VAL A 77 -16.01 -31.32 -19.83
N LEU A 78 -16.46 -31.93 -18.73
CA LEU A 78 -16.75 -31.22 -17.48
C LEU A 78 -15.52 -30.49 -16.93
N LEU A 79 -14.35 -31.14 -16.91
CA LEU A 79 -13.10 -30.54 -16.45
C LEU A 79 -12.68 -29.33 -17.31
N VAL A 80 -12.84 -29.43 -18.63
CA VAL A 80 -12.50 -28.34 -19.56
C VAL A 80 -13.41 -27.13 -19.36
N ILE A 81 -14.73 -27.35 -19.24
CA ILE A 81 -15.71 -26.28 -19.05
C ILE A 81 -15.53 -25.62 -17.67
N ALA A 82 -15.06 -26.38 -16.69
CA ALA A 82 -14.83 -25.87 -15.34
C ALA A 82 -13.61 -24.95 -15.18
N CYS A 83 -12.81 -24.65 -16.22
CA CYS A 83 -11.68 -23.72 -16.04
C CYS A 83 -12.18 -22.35 -15.54
N PRO A 84 -11.79 -21.89 -14.33
CA PRO A 84 -12.16 -20.56 -13.84
C PRO A 84 -11.23 -19.47 -14.40
N CYS A 85 -10.87 -19.60 -15.68
CA CYS A 85 -9.87 -18.79 -16.38
C CYS A 85 -10.15 -17.27 -16.22
N ALA A 86 -11.41 -16.84 -16.39
CA ALA A 86 -11.82 -15.43 -16.23
C ALA A 86 -11.74 -14.93 -14.79
N LEU A 87 -12.05 -15.78 -13.81
CA LEU A 87 -12.02 -15.42 -12.39
C LEU A 87 -10.59 -15.13 -11.94
N VAL A 88 -9.64 -15.98 -12.32
CA VAL A 88 -8.23 -15.86 -11.90
C VAL A 88 -7.60 -14.57 -12.43
N ILE A 89 -7.89 -14.18 -13.68
CA ILE A 89 -7.31 -12.97 -14.29
C ILE A 89 -8.01 -11.68 -13.86
N SER A 90 -9.28 -11.74 -13.45
CA SER A 90 -10.08 -10.55 -13.13
C SER A 90 -9.42 -9.64 -12.10
N THR A 91 -8.85 -10.25 -11.07
CA THR A 91 -8.27 -9.57 -9.91
C THR A 91 -6.96 -8.83 -10.22
N PRO A 92 -5.91 -9.48 -10.76
CA PRO A 92 -4.67 -8.77 -11.10
C PRO A 92 -4.89 -7.70 -12.17
N VAL A 93 -5.76 -7.93 -13.15
CA VAL A 93 -6.09 -6.94 -14.19
C VAL A 93 -6.74 -5.70 -13.57
N ALA A 94 -7.69 -5.88 -12.64
CA ALA A 94 -8.32 -4.77 -11.94
C ALA A 94 -7.32 -3.97 -11.09
N VAL A 95 -6.44 -4.65 -10.35
CA VAL A 95 -5.42 -4.00 -9.51
C VAL A 95 -4.43 -3.21 -10.36
N VAL A 96 -3.87 -3.81 -11.41
CA VAL A 96 -2.90 -3.12 -12.29
C VAL A 96 -3.54 -1.93 -12.98
N SER A 97 -4.79 -2.07 -13.46
CA SER A 97 -5.53 -0.98 -14.09
C SER A 97 -5.78 0.18 -13.12
N ALA A 98 -6.17 -0.11 -11.88
CA ALA A 98 -6.38 0.89 -10.84
C ALA A 98 -5.08 1.61 -10.44
N LEU A 99 -3.98 0.86 -10.27
CA LEU A 99 -2.65 1.43 -9.98
C LEU A 99 -2.17 2.35 -11.13
N ALA A 100 -2.33 1.91 -12.38
CA ALA A 100 -1.99 2.72 -13.55
C ALA A 100 -2.84 4.00 -13.63
N SER A 101 -4.13 3.90 -13.28
CA SER A 101 -5.01 5.07 -13.24
C SER A 101 -4.62 6.06 -12.14
N ALA A 102 -4.28 5.57 -10.94
CA ALA A 102 -3.81 6.39 -9.83
C ALA A 102 -2.49 7.11 -10.17
N ALA A 103 -1.54 6.39 -10.78
CA ALA A 103 -0.27 6.98 -11.20
C ALA A 103 -0.45 8.11 -12.22
N ARG A 104 -1.38 7.96 -13.19
CA ARG A 104 -1.73 9.04 -14.14
C ARG A 104 -2.34 10.27 -13.45
N ALA A 105 -2.96 10.09 -12.29
CA ALA A 105 -3.50 11.17 -11.47
C ALA A 105 -2.49 11.74 -10.45
N GLY A 106 -1.21 11.33 -10.51
CA GLY A 106 -0.18 11.77 -9.56
C GLY A 106 -0.25 11.10 -8.19
N ILE A 107 -1.03 10.03 -8.03
CA ILE A 107 -1.21 9.30 -6.77
C ILE A 107 -0.33 8.05 -6.77
N LEU A 108 0.68 8.03 -5.90
CA LEU A 108 1.57 6.89 -5.73
C LEU A 108 1.00 5.86 -4.73
N ILE A 109 0.54 4.72 -5.24
CA ILE A 109 0.08 3.60 -4.41
C ILE A 109 1.13 2.49 -4.46
N LYS A 110 1.77 2.19 -3.31
CA LYS A 110 2.89 1.23 -3.18
C LYS A 110 2.48 -0.25 -3.27
N GLY A 111 1.45 -0.59 -4.05
CA GLY A 111 0.98 -1.96 -4.29
C GLY A 111 -0.51 -2.20 -4.03
N GLY A 112 -1.01 -3.34 -4.51
CA GLY A 112 -2.44 -3.69 -4.46
C GLY A 112 -3.04 -3.80 -3.05
N VAL A 113 -2.23 -4.18 -2.05
CA VAL A 113 -2.67 -4.25 -0.64
C VAL A 113 -3.16 -2.89 -0.14
N TYR A 114 -2.42 -1.83 -0.48
CA TYR A 114 -2.73 -0.47 -0.05
C TYR A 114 -3.95 0.07 -0.79
N LEU A 115 -4.11 -0.28 -2.06
CA LEU A 115 -5.31 0.02 -2.83
C LEU A 115 -6.56 -0.61 -2.20
N GLU A 116 -6.48 -1.86 -1.76
CA GLU A 116 -7.60 -2.53 -1.10
C GLU A 116 -7.90 -1.94 0.29
N ARG A 117 -6.87 -1.67 1.08
CA ARG A 117 -7.04 -1.04 2.41
C ARG A 117 -7.62 0.36 2.29
N ALA A 118 -7.28 1.10 1.24
CA ALA A 118 -7.86 2.41 0.98
C ALA A 118 -9.39 2.36 0.87
N ARG A 119 -9.97 1.28 0.31
CA ARG A 119 -11.43 1.07 0.26
C ARG A 119 -12.09 0.98 1.64
N GLN A 120 -11.33 0.57 2.66
CA GLN A 120 -11.84 0.37 4.02
C GLN A 120 -11.60 1.57 4.94
N LEU A 121 -10.97 2.64 4.45
CA LEU A 121 -10.73 3.84 5.23
C LEU A 121 -12.06 4.48 5.65
N ARG A 122 -12.21 4.70 6.96
CA ARG A 122 -13.37 5.40 7.56
C ARG A 122 -13.01 6.76 8.15
N TYR A 123 -11.75 6.91 8.55
CA TYR A 123 -11.24 8.09 9.20
C TYR A 123 -9.95 8.49 8.50
N LEU A 124 -9.77 9.79 8.32
CA LEU A 124 -8.55 10.40 7.79
C LEU A 124 -8.00 11.33 8.87
N ALA A 125 -6.85 10.97 9.42
CA ALA A 125 -6.04 11.88 10.21
C ALA A 125 -4.99 12.48 9.27
N VAL A 126 -5.01 13.79 9.14
CA VAL A 126 -4.07 14.55 8.30
C VAL A 126 -3.13 15.32 9.21
N ASP A 127 -1.84 15.25 8.92
CA ASP A 127 -0.87 16.16 9.54
C ASP A 127 -1.13 17.58 9.02
N LYS A 128 -0.85 18.59 9.83
CA LYS A 128 -1.06 19.98 9.42
C LYS A 128 0.15 20.47 8.62
N THR A 129 1.32 20.41 9.24
CA THR A 129 2.55 21.03 8.73
C THR A 129 3.10 20.20 7.56
N GLY A 130 3.27 20.80 6.39
CA GLY A 130 3.78 20.12 5.19
C GLY A 130 2.76 19.24 4.46
N THR A 131 1.53 19.14 4.95
CA THR A 131 0.42 18.45 4.25
C THR A 131 -0.73 19.41 3.95
N LEU A 132 -1.29 20.06 4.97
CA LEU A 132 -2.31 21.10 4.79
C LEU A 132 -1.69 22.48 4.59
N THR A 133 -0.53 22.70 5.18
CA THR A 133 0.26 23.93 5.01
C THR A 133 1.57 23.63 4.29
N LEU A 134 2.21 24.67 3.75
CA LEU A 134 3.49 24.55 3.05
C LEU A 134 4.65 24.11 3.98
N GLY A 135 4.47 24.20 5.30
CA GLY A 135 5.52 23.89 6.26
C GLY A 135 6.61 24.95 6.36
N GLU A 136 6.50 26.02 5.57
CA GLU A 136 7.38 27.18 5.59
C GLU A 136 6.73 28.29 6.43
N PRO A 137 7.34 28.71 7.55
CA PRO A 137 6.86 29.87 8.29
C PRO A 137 7.01 31.13 7.42
N SER A 138 6.04 32.04 7.53
CA SER A 138 6.09 33.35 6.88
C SER A 138 5.65 34.43 7.86
N LEU A 139 6.31 35.58 7.83
CA LEU A 139 5.88 36.75 8.60
C LEU A 139 4.53 37.26 8.08
N SER A 140 3.45 36.97 8.81
CA SER A 140 2.09 37.38 8.42
C SER A 140 1.75 38.80 8.84
N GLU A 141 2.15 39.18 10.05
CA GLU A 141 1.83 40.47 10.65
C GLU A 141 3.00 40.94 11.52
N TYR A 142 3.32 42.23 11.43
CA TYR A 142 4.24 42.91 12.31
C TYR A 142 3.73 44.32 12.58
N GLY A 143 4.14 44.90 13.69
CA GLY A 143 3.74 46.26 14.05
C GLY A 143 4.45 46.74 15.29
N SER A 144 4.62 48.06 15.38
CA SER A 144 5.23 48.71 16.52
C SER A 144 4.24 48.84 17.68
N LEU A 145 4.67 48.42 18.88
CA LEU A 145 3.95 48.70 20.13
C LEU A 145 4.21 50.12 20.66
N ARG A 146 5.18 50.84 20.08
CA ARG A 146 5.55 52.21 20.50
C ARG A 146 5.16 53.20 19.41
N PRO A 147 4.35 54.23 19.72
CA PRO A 147 3.98 55.27 18.75
C PRO A 147 5.17 56.02 18.14
N SER A 148 6.32 56.01 18.82
CA SER A 148 7.54 56.68 18.41
C SER A 148 8.38 55.88 17.41
N LEU A 149 8.07 54.61 17.19
CA LEU A 149 8.81 53.73 16.28
C LEU A 149 7.91 53.40 15.10
N SER A 150 8.43 53.57 13.89
CA SER A 150 7.79 53.11 12.66
C SER A 150 7.89 51.59 12.55
N ASP A 151 6.95 50.98 11.84
CA ASP A 151 6.94 49.53 11.61
C ASP A 151 8.19 49.07 10.83
N SER A 152 8.75 49.93 9.97
CA SER A 152 10.01 49.67 9.26
C SER A 152 11.21 49.57 10.18
N GLU A 153 11.33 50.43 11.19
CA GLU A 153 12.43 50.36 12.17
C GLU A 153 12.35 49.08 13.01
N VAL A 154 11.15 48.64 13.34
CA VAL A 154 10.92 47.36 14.05
C VAL A 154 11.35 46.18 13.19
N LEU A 155 11.02 46.20 11.90
CA LEU A 155 11.40 45.14 10.96
C LEU A 155 12.92 45.08 10.77
N ASP A 156 13.58 46.22 10.58
CA ASP A 156 15.05 46.29 10.41
C ASP A 156 15.78 45.73 11.63
N MET A 157 15.33 46.07 12.84
CA MET A 157 15.88 45.51 14.07
C MET A 157 15.64 44.00 14.17
N ALA A 158 14.46 43.51 13.78
CA ALA A 158 14.15 42.09 13.80
C ALA A 158 15.04 41.30 12.83
N VAL A 159 15.25 41.82 11.60
CA VAL A 159 16.15 41.23 10.60
C VAL A 159 17.58 41.18 11.12
N ALA A 160 18.12 42.28 11.65
CA ALA A 160 19.49 42.34 12.17
C ALA A 160 19.74 41.34 13.32
N LEU A 161 18.72 41.06 14.14
CA LEU A 161 18.80 40.03 15.18
C LEU A 161 18.67 38.61 14.63
N ALA A 162 17.88 38.42 13.57
CA ALA A 162 17.59 37.13 12.96
C ALA A 162 18.70 36.64 12.02
N GLU A 163 19.50 37.52 11.43
CA GLU A 163 20.53 37.23 10.40
C GLU A 163 21.53 36.12 10.76
N ARG A 164 21.75 35.85 12.06
CA ARG A 164 22.74 34.86 12.53
C ARG A 164 22.12 33.54 12.99
N SER A 165 20.81 33.36 12.78
CA SER A 165 20.05 32.21 13.25
C SER A 165 19.56 31.36 12.07
N ASP A 166 19.91 30.08 12.09
CA ASP A 166 19.40 29.09 11.12
C ASP A 166 17.99 28.59 11.48
N HIS A 167 17.36 29.15 12.53
CA HIS A 167 16.03 28.73 12.93
C HIS A 167 15.00 29.13 11.86
N PRO A 168 14.04 28.26 11.47
CA PRO A 168 13.07 28.56 10.41
C PRO A 168 12.29 29.86 10.63
N ALA A 169 11.98 30.20 11.88
CA ALA A 169 11.31 31.46 12.23
C ALA A 169 12.18 32.72 12.01
N SER A 170 13.51 32.59 11.96
CA SER A 170 14.44 33.68 11.66
C SER A 170 14.60 33.91 10.16
N GLN A 171 14.25 32.91 9.34
CA GLN A 171 14.27 32.99 7.88
C GLN A 171 12.94 33.48 7.27
N ALA A 172 11.88 33.53 8.09
CA ALA A 172 10.50 33.84 7.73
C ALA A 172 10.20 35.34 7.73
#